data_AF-A0A834Y2J4-F1
#
_entry.id   AF-A0A834Y2J4-F1
#
_cell.length_a   1.000
_cell.length_b   1.000
_cell.length_c   1.000
_cell.angle_alpha   90.00
_cell.angle_beta   90.00
_cell.angle_gamma   90.00
#
_symmetry.space_group_name_H-M   'P 1'
#
loop_
_entity.id
_entity.type
_entity.pdbx_description
1 polymer ?
#
loop_
_entity_poly.entity_id
_entity_poly.type
_entity_poly.pdbx_seq_one_letter_code
_entity_poly.pdbx_strand_id
1 'polypeptide(L)'
;MADVSLPCIPRMNTNSCCCFNARTGCLIISVLGIIGSILSVIQNTILILNDDKTENKGALLAISFLINLPSIIIHYLLFRGVTQEKPKLMYPWIYLSFVGLILSVALTIIGSIGFLVAGKSSNGQNPIMLVIGFVIMMIIFIGISYHFFSAVVTHCQHLIFNRNNQSNQIRQRP
;
A
#
# COMPACT_ATOMS: atom_id res chain seq x y z
N MET A 1 15.77 -17.30 25.19
CA MET A 1 15.23 -16.98 23.85
C MET A 1 16.40 -16.99 22.91
N ALA A 2 16.51 -18.01 22.06
CA ALA A 2 17.58 -18.06 21.06
C ALA A 2 17.17 -17.12 19.92
N ASP A 3 17.98 -16.09 19.66
CA ASP A 3 17.81 -15.23 18.50
C ASP A 3 18.03 -16.09 17.25
N VAL A 4 16.91 -16.52 16.66
CA VAL A 4 16.90 -17.13 15.34
C VAL A 4 17.23 -16.02 14.35
N SER A 5 18.50 -15.92 14.00
CA SER A 5 18.99 -15.03 12.95
C SER A 5 18.22 -15.32 11.65
N LEU A 6 17.34 -14.39 11.28
CA LEU A 6 16.57 -14.49 10.03
C LEU A 6 17.56 -14.62 8.85
N PRO A 7 17.38 -15.59 7.94
CA PRO A 7 18.18 -15.66 6.74
C PRO A 7 17.94 -14.41 5.91
N CYS A 8 18.98 -13.59 5.78
CA CYS A 8 19.03 -12.45 4.89
C CYS A 8 18.78 -12.96 3.46
N ILE A 9 17.77 -12.43 2.76
CA ILE A 9 17.56 -12.74 1.34
C ILE A 9 18.84 -12.30 0.60
N PRO A 10 19.62 -13.21 -0.01
CA PRO A 10 20.83 -12.84 -0.71
C PRO A 10 20.44 -12.00 -1.93
N ARG A 11 20.69 -10.69 -1.86
CA ARG A 11 20.66 -9.83 -3.04
C ARG A 11 21.98 -10.08 -3.78
N MET A 12 21.90 -10.44 -5.06
CA MET A 12 23.05 -10.72 -5.92
C MET A 12 23.91 -9.45 -6.14
N ASN A 13 24.76 -9.09 -5.17
CA ASN A 13 26.01 -8.37 -5.42
C ASN A 13 26.89 -8.40 -4.16
N THR A 14 28.14 -8.82 -4.31
CA THR A 14 29.01 -9.30 -3.22
C THR A 14 29.61 -8.21 -2.31
N ASN A 15 29.38 -6.91 -2.54
CA ASN A 15 30.18 -5.85 -1.91
C ASN A 15 29.40 -4.75 -1.16
N SER A 16 28.09 -4.90 -0.89
CA SER A 16 27.37 -3.98 0.00
C SER A 16 26.15 -4.62 0.66
N CYS A 17 26.30 -4.96 1.94
CA CYS A 17 25.27 -5.54 2.81
C CYS A 17 24.22 -4.51 3.24
N CYS A 18 23.45 -3.92 2.32
CA CYS A 18 22.21 -3.23 2.67
C CYS A 18 21.07 -4.25 2.84
N CYS A 19 21.20 -5.11 3.86
CA CYS A 19 20.15 -6.04 4.26
C CYS A 19 19.06 -5.29 5.00
N PHE A 20 18.24 -4.52 4.28
CA PHE A 20 16.99 -4.05 4.87
C PHE A 20 16.13 -5.26 5.18
N ASN A 21 15.94 -5.53 6.47
CA ASN A 21 15.06 -6.58 6.93
C ASN A 21 13.65 -6.29 6.37
N ALA A 22 13.03 -7.27 5.70
CA ALA A 22 11.68 -7.13 5.16
C ALA A 22 10.68 -6.68 6.24
N ARG A 23 10.94 -7.06 7.49
CA ARG A 23 10.23 -6.57 8.68
C ARG A 23 10.25 -5.04 8.80
N THR A 24 11.42 -4.41 8.68
CA THR A 24 11.59 -2.96 8.76
C THR A 24 10.84 -2.26 7.64
N GLY A 25 10.90 -2.80 6.42
CA GLY A 25 10.13 -2.29 5.28
C GLY A 25 8.62 -2.31 5.54
N CYS A 26 8.10 -3.43 6.04
CA CYS A 26 6.67 -3.54 6.36
C CYS A 26 6.24 -2.58 7.48
N LEU A 27 7.09 -2.36 8.51
CA LEU A 27 6.82 -1.39 9.57
C LEU A 27 6.77 0.04 9.04
N ILE A 28 7.75 0.44 8.21
CA ILE A 28 7.78 1.77 7.59
C ILE A 28 6.52 1.99 6.76
N ILE A 29 6.13 1.03 5.93
CA ILE A 29 4.93 1.12 5.09
C ILE A 29 3.67 1.25 5.94
N SER A 30 3.58 0.48 7.04
CA SER A 30 2.42 0.56 7.93
C SER A 30 2.29 1.95 8.55
N VAL A 31 3.40 2.52 9.03
CA VAL A 31 3.43 3.86 9.64
C VAL A 31 3.13 4.93 8.59
N LEU A 32 3.76 4.88 7.42
CA LEU A 32 3.49 5.82 6.33
C LEU A 32 2.04 5.75 5.85
N GLY A 33 1.44 4.57 5.79
CA GLY A 33 0.04 4.40 5.41
C GLY A 33 -0.94 4.97 6.44
N ILE A 34 -0.64 4.85 7.73
CA ILE A 34 -1.42 5.48 8.80
C ILE A 34 -1.33 7.01 8.68
N ILE A 35 -0.11 7.55 8.57
CA ILE A 35 0.12 9.00 8.42
C ILE A 35 -0.58 9.52 7.16
N GLY A 36 -0.43 8.83 6.03
CA GLY A 36 -1.06 9.19 4.77
C GLY A 36 -2.60 9.19 4.86
N SER A 37 -3.18 8.22 5.56
CA SER A 37 -4.63 8.17 5.77
C SER A 37 -5.12 9.34 6.63
N ILE A 38 -4.38 9.72 7.67
CA ILE A 38 -4.71 10.88 8.51
C ILE A 38 -4.61 12.19 7.70
N LEU A 39 -3.51 12.37 6.94
CA LEU A 39 -3.32 13.54 6.09
C LEU A 39 -4.42 13.65 5.03
N SER A 40 -4.85 12.52 4.44
CA SER A 40 -5.95 12.49 3.47
C SER A 40 -7.27 12.97 4.10
N VAL A 41 -7.60 12.54 5.32
CA VAL A 41 -8.78 13.03 6.04
C VAL A 41 -8.70 14.54 6.27
N ILE A 42 -7.55 15.05 6.71
CA ILE A 42 -7.34 16.49 6.93
C ILE A 42 -7.52 17.27 5.63
N GLN A 43 -6.88 16.81 4.55
CA GLN A 43 -6.96 17.45 3.24
C GLN A 43 -8.39 17.50 2.71
N ASN A 44 -9.12 16.37 2.77
CA ASN A 44 -10.52 16.31 2.35
C ASN A 44 -11.39 17.23 3.21
N THR A 45 -11.13 17.31 4.51
CA THR A 45 -11.87 18.22 5.40
C THR A 45 -11.65 19.67 5.01
N ILE A 46 -10.40 20.09 4.78
CA ILE A 46 -10.08 21.47 4.35
C ILE A 46 -10.75 21.79 3.01
N LEU A 47 -10.71 20.85 2.05
CA LEU A 47 -11.32 21.02 0.74
C LEU A 47 -12.83 21.25 0.82
N ILE A 48 -13.54 20.44 1.62
CA ILE A 48 -15.00 20.52 1.79
C ILE A 48 -15.39 21.79 2.57
N LEU A 49 -14.57 22.21 3.53
CA LEU A 49 -14.83 23.45 4.29
C LEU A 49 -14.72 24.70 3.40
N ASN A 50 -13.73 24.73 2.51
CA ASN A 50 -13.47 25.85 1.61
C ASN A 50 -14.45 25.97 0.43
N ASP A 51 -15.25 24.95 0.14
CA ASP A 51 -16.22 25.00 -0.96
C ASP A 51 -17.58 25.55 -0.50
N ASP A 52 -17.79 26.85 -0.71
CA ASP A 52 -19.03 27.56 -0.34
C ASP A 52 -20.27 27.09 -1.09
N LYS A 53 -20.13 26.37 -2.21
CA LYS A 53 -21.26 25.97 -3.06
C LYS A 53 -21.88 24.63 -2.65
N THR A 54 -21.26 23.92 -1.71
CA THR A 54 -21.69 22.59 -1.32
C THR A 54 -22.82 22.65 -0.28
N GLU A 55 -24.06 22.43 -0.70
CA GLU A 55 -25.22 22.40 0.21
C GLU A 55 -25.17 21.24 1.21
N ASN A 56 -24.38 20.18 0.93
CA ASN A 56 -24.33 18.95 1.71
C ASN A 56 -22.94 18.63 2.32
N LYS A 57 -22.26 19.65 2.88
CA LYS A 57 -20.91 19.48 3.51
C LYS A 57 -20.86 18.33 4.52
N GLY A 58 -21.88 18.21 5.37
CA GLY A 58 -21.94 17.16 6.40
C GLY A 58 -21.96 15.74 5.84
N ALA A 59 -22.73 15.49 4.78
CA ALA A 59 -22.79 14.18 4.14
C ALA A 59 -21.47 13.82 3.46
N LEU A 60 -20.83 14.77 2.78
CA LEU A 60 -19.52 14.56 2.14
C LEU A 60 -18.41 14.29 3.15
N LEU A 61 -18.42 14.98 4.29
CA LEU A 61 -17.50 14.70 5.39
C LEU A 61 -17.73 13.28 5.94
N ALA A 62 -18.98 12.89 6.20
CA ALA A 62 -19.31 11.57 6.70
C ALA A 62 -18.84 10.46 5.74
N ILE A 63 -19.07 10.63 4.43
CA ILE A 63 -18.61 9.70 3.40
C ILE A 63 -17.08 9.63 3.38
N SER A 64 -16.40 10.79 3.47
CA SER A 64 -14.93 10.85 3.48
C SER A 64 -14.36 10.11 4.69
N PHE A 65 -14.95 10.26 5.87
CA PHE A 65 -14.56 9.50 7.06
C PHE A 65 -14.82 8.01 6.88
N LEU A 66 -15.98 7.63 6.35
CA LEU A 66 -16.37 6.24 6.13
C LEU A 66 -15.39 5.50 5.21
N ILE A 67 -14.86 6.18 4.20
CA ILE A 67 -13.88 5.61 3.25
C ILE A 67 -12.49 5.48 3.89
N ASN A 68 -12.08 6.45 4.71
CA ASN A 68 -10.73 6.49 5.29
C ASN A 68 -10.56 5.62 6.54
N LEU A 69 -11.63 5.41 7.33
CA LEU A 69 -11.61 4.60 8.55
C LEU A 69 -11.10 3.16 8.31
N PRO A 70 -11.63 2.42 7.32
CA PRO A 70 -11.13 1.08 6.99
C PRO A 70 -9.64 1.09 6.65
N SER A 71 -9.15 2.10 5.92
CA SER A 71 -7.73 2.22 5.56
C SER A 71 -6.84 2.30 6.81
N ILE A 72 -7.22 3.11 7.80
CA ILE A 72 -6.46 3.23 9.07
C ILE A 72 -6.44 1.87 9.80
N ILE A 73 -7.58 1.19 9.87
CA ILE A 73 -7.70 -0.13 10.52
C ILE A 73 -6.80 -1.14 9.82
N ILE A 74 -6.80 -1.17 8.49
CA ILE A 74 -6.01 -2.11 7.68
C ILE A 74 -4.50 -1.90 7.89
N HIS A 75 -4.03 -0.64 7.89
CA HIS A 75 -2.62 -0.35 8.16
C HIS A 75 -2.23 -0.63 9.61
N TYR A 76 -3.14 -0.42 10.55
CA TYR A 76 -2.94 -0.81 11.95
C TYR A 76 -2.84 -2.33 12.13
N LEU A 77 -3.69 -3.09 11.43
CA LEU A 77 -3.62 -4.56 11.41
C LEU A 77 -2.30 -5.06 10.80
N LEU A 78 -1.81 -4.41 9.74
CA LEU A 78 -0.50 -4.71 9.17
C LEU A 78 0.62 -4.45 10.20
N PHE A 79 0.60 -3.28 10.86
CA PHE A 79 1.58 -2.93 11.89
C PHE A 79 1.62 -3.96 13.03
N ARG A 80 0.44 -4.31 13.56
CA ARG A 80 0.28 -5.35 14.59
C ARG A 80 0.71 -6.73 14.08
N GLY A 81 0.38 -7.08 12.85
CA GLY A 81 0.71 -8.36 12.23
C GLY A 81 2.22 -8.58 12.10
N VAL A 82 2.94 -7.54 11.67
CA VAL A 82 4.40 -7.54 11.57
C VAL A 82 5.05 -7.57 12.95
N THR A 83 4.51 -6.82 13.91
CA THR A 83 5.06 -6.77 15.28
C THR A 83 4.87 -8.09 16.03
N GLN A 84 3.74 -8.76 15.84
CA GLN A 84 3.41 -10.03 16.50
C GLN A 84 3.84 -11.27 15.70
N GLU A 85 4.45 -11.11 14.53
CA GLU A 85 4.85 -12.21 13.62
C GLU A 85 3.69 -13.18 13.32
N LYS A 86 2.46 -12.64 13.23
CA LYS A 86 1.23 -13.42 12.96
C LYS A 86 0.81 -13.22 11.50
N PRO A 87 1.05 -14.18 10.60
CA PRO A 87 0.75 -14.02 9.18
C PRO A 87 -0.76 -13.82 8.92
N LYS A 88 -1.62 -14.34 9.80
CA LYS A 88 -3.07 -14.19 9.71
C LYS A 88 -3.55 -12.72 9.75
N LEU A 89 -2.83 -11.86 10.45
CA LEU A 89 -3.16 -10.43 10.55
C LEU A 89 -2.69 -9.63 9.32
N MET A 90 -1.80 -10.19 8.50
CA MET A 90 -1.26 -9.53 7.31
C MET A 90 -2.13 -9.76 6.07
N TYR A 91 -2.93 -10.83 6.03
CA TYR A 91 -3.77 -11.16 4.86
C TYR A 91 -4.77 -10.08 4.44
N PRO A 92 -5.51 -9.42 5.36
CA PRO A 92 -6.46 -8.39 4.96
C PRO A 92 -5.79 -7.27 4.16
N TRP A 93 -4.62 -6.82 4.60
CA TRP A 93 -3.85 -5.81 3.89
C TRP A 93 -3.42 -6.28 2.50
N ILE A 94 -2.86 -7.50 2.38
CA ILE A 94 -2.43 -8.07 1.10
C ILE A 94 -3.60 -8.14 0.11
N TYR A 95 -4.76 -8.64 0.56
CA TYR A 95 -5.94 -8.75 -0.28
C TYR A 95 -6.46 -7.38 -0.75
N LEU A 96 -6.58 -6.43 0.19
CA LEU A 96 -7.04 -5.07 -0.10
C LEU A 96 -6.07 -4.30 -1.00
N SER A 97 -4.76 -4.46 -0.82
CA SER A 97 -3.76 -3.86 -1.71
C SER A 97 -3.86 -4.40 -3.13
N PHE A 98 -4.11 -5.70 -3.29
CA PHE A 98 -4.28 -6.31 -4.60
C PHE A 98 -5.54 -5.79 -5.31
N VAL A 99 -6.68 -5.79 -4.61
CA VAL A 99 -7.94 -5.24 -5.14
C VAL A 99 -7.80 -3.74 -5.45
N GLY A 100 -7.15 -2.98 -4.56
CA GLY A 100 -6.89 -1.56 -4.75
C GLY A 100 -6.01 -1.25 -5.94
N LEU A 101 -5.03 -2.11 -6.24
CA LEU A 101 -4.18 -1.99 -7.43
C LEU A 101 -4.97 -2.22 -8.72
N ILE A 102 -5.86 -3.20 -8.75
CA ILE A 102 -6.74 -3.43 -9.91
C ILE A 102 -7.69 -2.24 -10.11
N LEU A 103 -8.31 -1.77 -9.02
CA LEU A 103 -9.24 -0.65 -9.07
C LEU A 103 -8.55 0.65 -9.50
N SER A 104 -7.34 0.92 -9.00
CA SER A 104 -6.59 2.11 -9.36
C SER A 104 -6.22 2.13 -10.84
N VAL A 105 -5.80 0.98 -11.40
CA VAL A 105 -5.55 0.85 -12.84
C VAL A 105 -6.83 1.11 -13.65
N ALA A 106 -7.97 0.54 -13.23
CA ALA A 106 -9.24 0.77 -13.92
C ALA A 106 -9.67 2.25 -13.91
N LEU A 107 -9.63 2.91 -12.75
CA LEU A 107 -9.97 4.33 -12.61
C LEU A 107 -9.03 5.22 -13.42
N THR A 108 -7.75 4.87 -13.48
CA THR A 108 -6.74 5.57 -14.27
C THR A 108 -7.04 5.50 -15.76
N ILE A 109 -7.45 4.34 -16.27
CA ILE A 109 -7.85 4.16 -17.67
C ILE A 109 -9.08 5.01 -17.98
N ILE A 110 -10.11 4.94 -17.13
CA ILE A 110 -11.35 5.73 -17.30
C ILE A 110 -11.04 7.23 -17.29
N GLY A 111 -10.23 7.70 -16.34
CA GLY A 111 -9.82 9.10 -16.24
C GLY A 111 -9.03 9.57 -17.47
N SER A 112 -8.17 8.71 -18.01
CA SER A 112 -7.41 9.00 -19.24
C SER A 112 -8.34 9.16 -20.45
N ILE A 113 -9.31 8.27 -20.60
CA ILE A 113 -10.31 8.35 -21.68
C ILE A 113 -11.16 9.61 -21.52
N GLY A 114 -11.64 9.89 -20.30
CA GLY A 114 -12.43 11.09 -20.00
C GLY A 114 -11.68 12.37 -20.35
N PHE A 115 -10.38 12.43 -20.02
CA PHE A 115 -9.54 13.57 -20.37
C PHE A 115 -9.35 13.74 -21.88
N LEU A 116 -9.15 12.64 -22.63
CA LEU A 116 -9.05 12.67 -24.09
C LEU A 116 -10.34 13.15 -24.76
N VAL A 117 -11.50 12.74 -24.24
CA VAL A 117 -12.81 13.13 -24.79
C VAL A 117 -13.15 14.59 -24.45
N ALA A 118 -12.85 15.04 -23.23
CA ALA A 118 -13.15 16.40 -22.78
C ALA A 118 -12.14 17.45 -23.29
N GLY A 119 -11.02 17.03 -23.87
CA GLY A 119 -9.87 17.86 -24.22
C GLY A 119 -10.08 18.85 -25.36
N LYS A 120 -10.94 19.85 -25.18
CA LYS A 120 -10.71 21.19 -25.79
C LYS A 120 -9.72 21.91 -24.89
N SER A 121 -8.42 21.76 -25.20
CA SER A 121 -7.33 22.40 -24.46
C SER A 121 -7.46 23.92 -24.52
N SER A 122 -7.92 24.54 -23.42
CA SER A 122 -8.12 26.00 -23.34
C SER A 122 -6.82 26.78 -23.27
N ASN A 123 -5.69 26.13 -22.95
CA ASN A 123 -4.43 26.80 -22.63
C ASN A 123 -3.30 26.45 -23.62
N GLY A 124 -3.61 25.89 -24.80
CA GLY A 124 -2.61 25.55 -25.81
C GLY A 124 -1.60 24.47 -25.39
N GLN A 125 -1.78 23.84 -24.23
CA GLN A 125 -0.97 22.69 -23.82
C GLN A 125 -1.40 21.46 -24.63
N ASN A 126 -0.43 20.76 -25.19
CA ASN A 126 -0.65 19.54 -25.94
C ASN A 126 -1.15 18.44 -25.00
N PRO A 127 -2.40 17.97 -25.13
CA PRO A 127 -2.98 16.96 -24.22
C PRO A 127 -2.17 15.66 -24.23
N ILE A 128 -1.49 15.38 -25.35
CA ILE A 128 -0.60 14.24 -25.53
C ILE A 128 0.53 14.23 -24.49
N MET A 129 1.15 15.38 -24.21
CA MET A 129 2.27 15.46 -23.26
C MET A 129 1.83 15.14 -21.83
N LEU A 130 0.60 15.56 -21.46
CA LEU A 130 0.02 15.29 -20.16
C LEU A 130 -0.31 13.80 -19.99
N VAL A 131 -0.88 13.18 -21.04
CA VAL A 131 -1.15 11.73 -21.05
C VAL A 131 0.14 10.92 -20.92
N ILE A 132 1.20 11.29 -21.64
CA ILE A 132 2.51 10.61 -21.54
C ILE A 132 3.06 10.72 -20.11
N GLY A 133 3.06 11.91 -19.52
CA GLY A 133 3.53 12.11 -18.14
C GLY A 133 2.73 11.28 -17.14
N PHE A 134 1.41 11.21 -17.32
CA PHE A 134 0.52 10.41 -16.49
C PHE A 134 0.80 8.90 -16.60
N VAL A 135 1.00 8.38 -17.82
CA VAL A 135 1.35 6.97 -18.05
C VAL A 135 2.70 6.61 -17.41
N ILE A 136 3.71 7.48 -17.52
CA ILE A 136 5.01 7.25 -16.90
C ILE A 136 4.88 7.19 -15.37
N MET A 137 4.16 8.14 -14.76
CA MET A 137 3.89 8.13 -13.32
C MET A 137 3.15 6.87 -12.88
N MET A 138 2.21 6.38 -13.70
CA MET A 138 1.49 5.14 -13.44
C MET A 138 2.42 3.92 -13.43
N ILE A 139 3.30 3.78 -14.43
CA ILE A 139 4.25 2.67 -14.51
C ILE A 139 5.16 2.65 -13.28
N ILE A 140 5.67 3.82 -12.89
CA ILE A 140 6.51 3.95 -11.68
C ILE A 140 5.72 3.53 -10.44
N PHE A 141 4.49 4.03 -10.29
CA PHE A 141 3.63 3.71 -9.16
C PHE A 141 3.36 2.20 -9.07
N ILE A 142 2.96 1.55 -10.17
CA ILE A 142 2.69 0.11 -10.21
C ILE A 142 3.96 -0.69 -9.91
N GLY A 143 5.11 -0.30 -10.45
CA GLY A 143 6.38 -0.96 -10.18
C GLY A 143 6.75 -0.91 -8.70
N ILE A 144 6.59 0.26 -8.07
CA ILE A 144 6.81 0.45 -6.64
C ILE A 144 5.83 -0.40 -5.82
N SER A 145 4.52 -0.34 -6.13
CA SER A 145 3.50 -1.14 -5.44
C SER A 145 3.74 -2.64 -5.57
N TYR A 146 4.13 -3.11 -6.77
CA TYR A 146 4.46 -4.52 -7.01
C TYR A 146 5.72 -4.95 -6.24
N HIS A 147 6.75 -4.10 -6.21
CA HIS A 147 7.95 -4.38 -5.42
C HIS A 147 7.62 -4.51 -3.94
N PHE A 148 6.77 -3.63 -3.40
CA PHE A 148 6.32 -3.74 -2.02
C PHE A 148 5.46 -4.97 -1.77
N PHE A 149 4.52 -5.25 -2.66
CA PHE A 149 3.66 -6.43 -2.56
C PHE A 149 4.49 -7.72 -2.52
N SER A 150 5.44 -7.86 -3.45
CA SER A 150 6.34 -9.02 -3.48
C SER A 150 7.20 -9.15 -2.22
N ALA A 151 7.68 -8.04 -1.65
CA ALA A 151 8.42 -8.05 -0.39
C ALA A 151 7.57 -8.54 0.80
N VAL A 152 6.33 -8.07 0.92
CA VAL A 152 5.40 -8.48 1.99
C VAL A 152 5.02 -9.96 1.84
N VAL A 153 4.72 -10.40 0.62
CA VAL A 153 4.38 -11.80 0.33
C VAL A 153 5.55 -12.72 0.67
N THR A 154 6.77 -12.35 0.27
CA THR A 154 7.98 -13.14 0.57
C THR A 154 8.21 -13.25 2.08
N HIS A 155 8.03 -12.16 2.83
CA HIS A 155 8.13 -12.19 4.30
C HIS A 155 7.06 -13.08 4.94
N CYS A 156 5.82 -13.01 4.43
CA CYS A 156 4.71 -13.84 4.90
C CYS A 156 4.99 -15.34 4.67
N GLN A 157 5.48 -15.72 3.49
CA GLN A 157 5.86 -17.11 3.17
C GLN A 157 6.96 -17.63 4.10
N HIS A 158 7.96 -16.79 4.38
CA HIS A 158 9.04 -17.14 5.31
C HIS A 158 8.52 -17.43 6.73
N LEU A 159 7.59 -16.61 7.25
CA LEU A 159 6.97 -16.85 8.56
C LEU A 159 6.17 -18.16 8.60
N ILE A 160 5.45 -18.49 7.53
CA ILE A 160 4.70 -19.75 7.42
C ILE A 160 5.65 -20.95 7.44
N PHE A 161 6.74 -20.88 6.67
CA PHE A 161 7.76 -21.92 6.61
C PHE A 161 8.40 -22.18 7.98
N ASN A 162 8.82 -21.12 8.67
CA ASN A 162 9.42 -21.23 10.01
C ASN A 162 8.46 -21.85 11.03
N ARG A 163 7.17 -21.50 10.97
CA ARG A 163 6.16 -22.06 11.86
C ARG A 163 5.95 -23.56 11.63
N ASN A 164 5.97 -24.00 10.38
CA ASN A 164 5.85 -25.43 10.04
C ASN A 164 7.05 -26.22 10.55
N ASN A 165 8.27 -25.68 10.41
CA ASN A 165 9.49 -26.32 10.92
C ASN A 165 9.48 -26.46 12.45
N GLN A 166 9.08 -25.41 13.17
CA GLN A 166 8.94 -25.48 14.63
C GLN A 166 7.89 -26.53 15.06
N SER A 167 6.78 -26.60 14.33
CA SER A 167 5.73 -27.59 14.61
C SER A 167 6.22 -29.03 14.40
N ASN A 168 7.10 -29.26 13.42
CA ASN A 168 7.70 -30.56 13.17
C ASN A 168 8.73 -30.94 14.25
N GLN A 169 9.56 -29.99 14.70
CA GLN A 169 10.52 -30.24 15.79
C GLN A 169 9.84 -30.62 17.11
N ILE A 170 8.68 -30.03 17.42
CA ILE A 170 7.92 -30.37 18.63
C ILE A 170 7.37 -31.81 18.54
N ARG A 171 6.92 -32.25 17.35
CA ARG A 171 6.43 -33.63 17.14
C ARG A 171 7.52 -34.69 17.23
N GLN A 172 8.79 -34.33 17.09
CA GLN A 172 9.92 -35.26 17.11
C GLN A 172 10.58 -35.41 18.48
N ARG A 173 10.13 -34.70 19.53
CA ARG A 173 10.64 -34.92 20.89
C ARG A 173 9.97 -36.17 21.47
N PRO A 174 10.72 -37.26 21.70
CA PRO A 174 10.21 -38.50 22.27
C PRO A 174 9.81 -38.32 23.74
#